data_AF-A0A8J4BK50-F1
#
_entry.id   AF-A0A8J4BK50-F1
#
_cell.length_a   1.000
_cell.length_b   1.000
_cell.length_c   1.000
_cell.angle_alpha   90.00
_cell.angle_beta   90.00
_cell.angle_gamma   90.00
#
_symmetry.space_group_name_H-M   'P 1'
#
loop_
_entity.id
_entity.type
_entity.pdbx_description
1 polymer ?
#
loop_
_entity_poly.entity_id
_entity_poly.type
_entity_poly.pdbx_seq_one_letter_code
_entity_poly.pdbx_strand_id
1 'polypeptide(L)'
;MVWPEPPNYYEAPKHGFKVTLETPQYPIINPEPSISDALTNMRSENWSAVAGLAAFGYVAGYFFGSKVHWAKPTALFTSVFLGKTGLLWGMSDSAHRLMGFKENSKEIAGNMPHVMQREAY
;
A
#
# COMPACT_ATOMS: atom_id res chain seq x y z
N MET A 1 3.91 33.92 -34.63
CA MET A 1 4.54 33.10 -33.57
C MET A 1 4.15 33.69 -32.24
N VAL A 2 3.38 32.98 -31.44
CA VAL A 2 3.03 33.38 -30.07
C VAL A 2 4.03 32.68 -29.15
N TRP A 3 4.77 33.44 -28.37
CA TRP A 3 5.69 32.89 -27.38
C TRP A 3 4.86 32.20 -26.28
N PRO A 4 5.24 30.99 -25.81
CA PRO A 4 4.59 30.38 -24.67
C PRO A 4 4.75 31.31 -23.46
N GLU A 5 3.63 31.60 -22.79
CA GLU A 5 3.61 32.48 -21.62
C GLU A 5 4.56 31.93 -20.55
N PRO A 6 5.36 32.79 -19.90
CA PRO A 6 6.25 32.36 -18.83
C PRO A 6 5.42 31.76 -17.68
N PRO A 7 5.89 30.68 -17.04
CA PRO A 7 5.15 30.04 -15.95
C PRO A 7 4.90 31.06 -14.82
N ASN A 8 3.63 31.26 -14.48
CA ASN A 8 3.23 32.22 -13.46
C ASN A 8 3.61 31.71 -12.06
N TYR A 9 4.65 32.30 -11.47
CA TYR A 9 5.19 31.92 -10.17
C TYR A 9 4.30 32.30 -8.97
N TYR A 10 3.20 33.03 -9.19
CA TYR A 10 2.27 33.47 -8.14
C TYR A 10 1.00 32.62 -8.05
N GLU A 11 0.79 31.67 -8.96
CA GLU A 11 -0.27 30.67 -8.78
C GLU A 11 0.19 29.65 -7.74
N ALA A 12 -0.58 29.52 -6.66
CA ALA A 12 -0.44 28.36 -5.78
C ALA A 12 -0.57 27.10 -6.65
N PRO A 13 0.35 26.13 -6.53
CA PRO A 13 0.26 24.94 -7.36
C PRO A 13 -1.10 24.30 -7.11
N LYS A 14 -1.84 24.09 -8.21
CA LYS A 14 -3.20 23.51 -8.17
C LYS A 14 -3.20 22.09 -7.58
N HIS A 15 -2.02 21.51 -7.42
CA HIS A 15 -1.76 20.20 -6.84
C HIS A 15 -0.76 20.32 -5.69
N GLY A 16 -1.06 19.70 -4.55
CA GLY A 16 -0.12 19.62 -3.44
C GLY A 16 1.09 18.78 -3.85
N PHE A 17 2.29 19.33 -3.77
CA PHE A 17 3.51 18.56 -3.98
C PHE A 17 3.89 17.85 -2.69
N LYS A 18 3.88 16.52 -2.70
CA LYS A 18 4.42 15.72 -1.61
C LYS A 18 5.95 15.65 -1.75
N VAL A 19 6.66 16.47 -0.99
CA VAL A 19 8.12 16.39 -0.89
C VAL A 19 8.47 15.14 -0.09
N THR A 20 9.01 14.12 -0.76
CA THR A 20 9.57 12.94 -0.10
C THR A 20 11.07 13.16 0.07
N LEU A 21 11.57 12.88 1.28
CA LEU A 21 12.99 13.08 1.62
C LEU A 21 13.89 11.98 1.00
N GLU A 22 13.30 10.86 0.62
CA GLU A 22 13.98 9.72 0.02
C GLU A 22 13.78 9.69 -1.49
N THR A 23 14.85 9.39 -2.22
CA THR A 23 14.78 9.13 -3.65
C THR A 23 14.37 7.68 -3.90
N PRO A 24 13.40 7.42 -4.78
CA PRO A 24 13.00 6.06 -5.11
C PRO A 24 14.13 5.33 -5.84
N GLN A 25 14.45 4.12 -5.39
CA GLN A 25 15.50 3.28 -5.96
C GLN A 25 15.01 2.44 -7.15
N TYR A 26 13.69 2.25 -7.25
CA TYR A 26 13.03 1.46 -8.28
C TYR A 26 12.13 2.35 -9.16
N PRO A 27 11.76 1.90 -10.38
CA PRO A 27 10.90 2.67 -11.27
C PRO A 27 9.57 3.05 -10.60
N ILE A 28 9.19 4.31 -10.67
CA ILE A 28 7.93 4.79 -10.08
C ILE A 28 6.78 4.39 -11.01
N ILE A 29 5.80 3.66 -10.48
CA ILE A 29 4.57 3.29 -11.22
C ILE A 29 3.51 4.37 -11.01
N ASN A 30 3.27 4.70 -9.73
CA ASN A 30 2.35 5.75 -9.35
C ASN A 30 2.94 6.50 -8.13
N PRO A 31 3.26 7.80 -8.26
CA PRO A 31 3.82 8.59 -7.16
C PRO A 31 2.81 8.88 -6.04
N GLU A 32 1.51 8.85 -6.33
CA GLU A 32 0.43 9.06 -5.37
C GLU A 32 -0.62 7.96 -5.50
N PRO A 33 -0.34 6.76 -4.96
CA PRO A 33 -1.29 5.65 -5.04
C PRO A 33 -2.54 5.96 -4.21
N SER A 34 -3.71 5.81 -4.83
CA SER A 34 -4.98 5.86 -4.11
C SER A 34 -5.15 4.63 -3.21
N ILE A 35 -6.09 4.67 -2.26
CA ILE A 35 -6.42 3.52 -1.40
C ILE A 35 -6.79 2.29 -2.24
N SER A 36 -7.55 2.49 -3.32
CA SER A 36 -7.90 1.43 -4.26
C SER A 36 -6.67 0.85 -4.94
N ASP A 37 -5.73 1.67 -5.40
CA ASP A 37 -4.52 1.20 -6.09
C ASP A 37 -3.62 0.38 -5.16
N ALA A 38 -3.51 0.80 -3.90
CA ALA A 38 -2.76 0.08 -2.90
C ALA A 38 -3.36 -1.31 -2.60
N LEU A 39 -4.70 -1.39 -2.53
CA LEU A 39 -5.42 -2.64 -2.27
C LEU A 39 -5.37 -3.61 -3.45
N THR A 40 -5.56 -3.13 -4.68
CA THR A 40 -5.56 -3.99 -5.88
C THR A 40 -4.17 -4.55 -6.20
N ASN A 41 -3.11 -3.83 -5.83
CA ASN A 41 -1.72 -4.26 -6.01
C ASN A 41 -1.12 -5.00 -4.79
N MET A 42 -1.93 -5.40 -3.81
CA MET A 42 -1.44 -6.23 -2.71
C MET A 42 -1.04 -7.63 -3.21
N ARG A 43 0.20 -8.04 -2.90
CA ARG A 43 0.68 -9.40 -3.14
C ARG A 43 -0.11 -10.42 -2.29
N SER A 44 -0.16 -11.67 -2.75
CA SER A 44 -0.78 -12.79 -2.00
C SER A 44 -0.14 -12.99 -0.62
N GLU A 45 1.16 -12.73 -0.50
CA GLU A 45 1.89 -12.73 0.77
C GLU A 45 1.25 -11.75 1.79
N ASN A 46 0.88 -10.55 1.35
CA ASN A 46 0.27 -9.56 2.22
C ASN A 46 -1.13 -10.00 2.67
N TRP A 47 -1.90 -10.65 1.79
CA TRP A 47 -3.20 -11.25 2.16
C TRP A 47 -3.04 -12.41 3.15
N SER A 48 -2.00 -13.22 3.01
CA SER A 48 -1.70 -14.28 3.97
C SER A 48 -1.35 -13.72 5.35
N ALA A 49 -0.62 -12.59 5.41
CA ALA A 49 -0.32 -11.90 6.66
C ALA A 49 -1.58 -11.33 7.32
N VAL A 50 -2.51 -10.76 6.54
CA VAL A 50 -3.81 -10.28 7.04
C VAL A 50 -4.60 -11.43 7.68
N ALA A 51 -4.73 -12.54 6.96
CA ALA A 51 -5.46 -13.71 7.43
C ALA A 51 -4.79 -14.33 8.68
N GLY A 52 -3.46 -14.43 8.67
CA GLY A 52 -2.67 -14.94 9.79
C GLY A 52 -2.81 -14.09 11.04
N LEU A 53 -2.74 -12.76 10.91
CA LEU A 53 -2.91 -11.83 12.02
C LEU A 53 -4.34 -11.84 12.56
N ALA A 54 -5.34 -11.92 11.71
CA ALA A 54 -6.74 -12.03 12.13
C ALA A 54 -7.01 -13.33 12.91
N ALA A 55 -6.52 -14.46 12.40
CA ALA A 55 -6.64 -15.76 13.06
C ALA A 55 -5.89 -15.80 14.39
N PHE A 56 -4.66 -15.29 14.42
CA PHE A 56 -3.88 -15.16 15.65
C PHE A 56 -4.60 -14.26 16.67
N GLY A 57 -5.18 -13.15 16.21
CA GLY A 57 -5.95 -12.26 17.06
C GLY A 57 -7.15 -12.94 17.68
N TYR A 58 -7.88 -13.76 16.93
CA TYR A 58 -9.01 -14.51 17.47
C TYR A 58 -8.58 -15.44 18.62
N VAL A 59 -7.52 -16.23 18.42
CA VAL A 59 -7.00 -17.16 19.42
C VAL A 59 -6.50 -16.42 20.66
N ALA A 60 -5.72 -15.35 20.46
CA ALA A 60 -5.20 -14.53 21.54
C ALA A 60 -6.33 -13.89 22.34
N GLY A 61 -7.30 -13.27 21.67
CA GLY A 61 -8.46 -12.65 22.30
C GLY A 61 -9.33 -13.64 23.06
N TYR A 62 -9.54 -14.84 22.52
CA TYR A 62 -10.28 -15.88 23.23
C TYR A 62 -9.57 -16.28 24.54
N PHE A 63 -8.24 -16.48 24.50
CA PHE A 63 -7.45 -16.84 25.67
C PHE A 63 -7.41 -15.75 26.75
N PHE A 64 -7.28 -14.48 26.37
CA PHE A 64 -7.33 -13.38 27.34
C PHE A 64 -8.75 -13.12 27.83
N GLY A 65 -9.74 -13.21 26.94
CA GLY A 65 -11.14 -13.01 27.25
C GLY A 65 -11.75 -14.08 28.15
N SER A 66 -11.29 -15.33 28.05
CA SER A 66 -11.75 -16.41 28.92
C SER A 66 -11.39 -16.15 30.38
N LYS A 67 -10.32 -15.39 30.65
CA LYS A 67 -9.94 -14.97 32.02
C LYS A 67 -10.87 -13.94 32.63
N VAL A 68 -11.65 -13.22 31.80
CA VAL A 68 -12.57 -12.14 32.20
C VAL A 68 -14.03 -12.52 31.90
N HIS A 69 -14.31 -13.80 31.59
CA HIS A 69 -15.61 -14.31 31.16
C HIS A 69 -16.22 -13.60 29.92
N TRP A 70 -15.40 -12.86 29.16
CA TRP A 70 -15.79 -12.06 27.99
C TRP A 70 -15.12 -12.61 26.71
N ALA A 71 -14.98 -13.93 26.62
CA ALA A 71 -14.22 -14.61 25.56
C ALA A 71 -14.71 -14.28 24.14
N LYS A 72 -16.03 -14.26 23.90
CA LYS A 72 -16.60 -13.97 22.58
C LYS A 72 -16.33 -12.55 22.08
N PRO A 73 -16.67 -11.48 22.83
CA PRO A 73 -16.46 -10.11 22.35
C PRO A 73 -14.97 -9.76 22.23
N THR A 74 -14.12 -10.25 23.14
CA THR A 74 -12.67 -10.00 23.08
C THR A 74 -12.00 -10.74 21.93
N ALA A 75 -12.38 -11.98 21.62
CA ALA A 75 -11.89 -12.71 20.45
C ALA A 75 -12.23 -11.99 19.14
N LEU A 76 -13.47 -11.51 18.99
CA LEU A 76 -13.88 -10.77 17.79
C LEU A 76 -13.15 -9.43 17.67
N PHE A 77 -13.09 -8.66 18.77
CA PHE A 77 -12.43 -7.35 18.77
C PHE A 77 -10.95 -7.45 18.39
N THR A 78 -10.21 -8.36 19.05
CA THR A 78 -8.79 -8.56 18.78
C THR A 78 -8.52 -9.12 17.38
N SER A 79 -9.38 -10.01 16.88
CA SER A 79 -9.28 -10.51 15.51
C SER A 79 -9.44 -9.40 14.49
N VAL A 80 -10.49 -8.55 14.64
CA VAL A 80 -10.72 -7.41 13.76
C VAL A 80 -9.58 -6.39 13.84
N PHE A 81 -9.10 -6.12 15.06
CA PHE A 81 -8.01 -5.16 15.28
C PHE A 81 -6.72 -5.62 14.60
N LEU A 82 -6.29 -6.87 14.83
CA LEU A 82 -5.07 -7.41 14.23
C LEU A 82 -5.22 -7.63 12.72
N GLY A 83 -6.39 -8.05 12.24
CA GLY A 83 -6.68 -8.12 10.80
C GLY A 83 -6.56 -6.75 10.13
N LYS A 84 -7.10 -5.69 10.76
CA LYS A 84 -6.96 -4.31 10.26
C LYS A 84 -5.50 -3.85 10.26
N THR A 85 -4.73 -4.17 11.29
CA THR A 85 -3.29 -3.87 11.34
C THR A 85 -2.55 -4.55 10.19
N GLY A 86 -2.83 -5.82 9.94
CA GLY A 86 -2.29 -6.55 8.80
C GLY A 86 -2.65 -5.91 7.46
N LEU A 87 -3.90 -5.44 7.32
CA LEU A 87 -4.37 -4.80 6.09
C LEU A 87 -3.64 -3.48 5.84
N LEU A 88 -3.54 -2.63 6.86
CA LEU A 88 -2.84 -1.35 6.77
C LEU A 88 -1.35 -1.54 6.47
N TRP A 89 -0.73 -2.57 7.05
CA TRP A 89 0.64 -2.93 6.70
C TRP A 89 0.72 -3.37 5.23
N GLY A 90 -0.12 -4.30 4.80
CA GLY A 90 -0.13 -4.79 3.42
C GLY A 90 -0.36 -3.68 2.38
N MET A 91 -1.24 -2.73 2.69
CA MET A 91 -1.49 -1.53 1.88
C MET A 91 -0.30 -0.58 1.87
N SER A 92 0.31 -0.31 3.03
CA SER A 92 1.51 0.52 3.12
C SER A 92 2.65 -0.09 2.29
N ASP A 93 2.87 -1.39 2.44
CA ASP A 93 3.89 -2.12 1.72
C ASP A 93 3.65 -2.12 0.20
N SER A 94 2.40 -2.26 -0.24
CA SER A 94 1.98 -2.09 -1.64
C SER A 94 2.25 -0.67 -2.15
N ALA A 95 1.86 0.35 -1.41
CA ALA A 95 2.09 1.75 -1.78
C ALA A 95 3.59 2.07 -1.92
N HIS A 96 4.45 1.54 -1.03
CA HIS A 96 5.91 1.74 -1.14
C HIS A 96 6.50 1.09 -2.39
N ARG A 97 5.96 -0.05 -2.85
CA ARG A 97 6.36 -0.64 -4.14
C ARG A 97 5.90 0.19 -5.33
N LEU A 98 4.67 0.71 -5.30
CA LEU A 98 4.14 1.57 -6.37
C LEU A 98 4.90 2.89 -6.50
N MET A 99 5.32 3.46 -5.36
CA MET A 99 6.14 4.67 -5.29
C MET A 99 7.63 4.43 -5.63
N GLY A 100 8.07 3.18 -5.81
CA GLY A 100 9.45 2.85 -6.17
C GLY A 100 10.45 2.84 -5.00
N PHE A 101 9.98 2.82 -3.75
CA PHE A 101 10.82 2.67 -2.55
C PHE A 101 11.21 1.22 -2.25
N LYS A 102 10.50 0.26 -2.85
CA LYS A 102 10.77 -1.18 -2.73
C LYS A 102 10.76 -1.86 -4.10
N GLU A 103 11.33 -3.06 -4.15
CA GLU A 103 11.36 -3.91 -5.34
C GLU A 103 9.94 -4.14 -5.88
N ASN A 104 9.75 -3.81 -7.15
CA ASN A 104 8.43 -3.71 -7.78
C ASN A 104 8.33 -4.39 -9.17
N SER A 105 9.19 -5.37 -9.46
CA SER A 105 9.22 -6.06 -10.75
C SER A 105 7.88 -6.71 -11.14
N LYS A 106 7.14 -7.27 -10.16
CA LYS A 106 5.82 -7.87 -10.40
C LYS A 106 4.76 -6.81 -10.73
N GLU A 107 4.83 -5.67 -10.05
CA GLU A 107 3.91 -4.55 -10.18
C GLU A 107 4.13 -3.80 -11.49
N ILE A 108 5.39 -3.69 -11.96
CA ILE A 108 5.71 -3.18 -13.29
C ILE A 108 5.09 -4.08 -14.37
N ALA A 109 5.15 -5.40 -14.20
CA ALA A 109 4.55 -6.35 -15.15
C ALA A 109 3.03 -6.20 -15.27
N GLY A 110 2.36 -6.01 -14.14
CA GLY A 110 0.91 -5.87 -14.09
C GLY A 110 0.41 -4.52 -14.59
N ASN A 111 1.10 -3.43 -14.24
CA ASN A 111 0.61 -2.06 -14.49
C ASN A 111 1.22 -1.39 -15.72
N MET A 112 2.41 -1.80 -16.15
CA MET A 112 3.15 -1.21 -17.28
C MET A 112 3.66 -2.27 -18.25
N PRO A 113 2.77 -3.06 -18.89
CA PRO A 113 3.17 -4.15 -19.77
C PRO A 113 3.96 -3.69 -21.00
N HIS A 114 3.81 -2.42 -21.40
CA HIS A 114 4.50 -1.81 -22.54
C HIS A 114 5.96 -1.41 -22.22
N VAL A 115 6.31 -1.20 -20.95
CA VAL A 115 7.68 -0.82 -20.54
C VAL A 115 8.61 -2.04 -20.53
N MET A 116 8.06 -3.26 -20.44
CA MET A 116 8.82 -4.51 -20.45
C MET A 116 8.86 -5.21 -21.82
N GLN A 117 8.48 -4.54 -22.91
CA GLN A 117 8.75 -5.09 -24.24
C GLN A 117 10.26 -5.13 -24.44
N ARG A 118 10.83 -6.33 -24.32
CA ARG A 118 12.20 -6.62 -24.73
C ARG A 118 12.25 -6.24 -26.22
N GLU A 119 13.03 -5.21 -26.57
CA GLU A 119 13.26 -4.88 -27.97
C GLU A 119 13.66 -6.17 -28.69
N ALA A 120 12.91 -6.52 -29.74
CA ALA A 120 13.23 -7.64 -30.59
C ALA A 120 14.47 -7.24 -31.41
N TYR A 121 15.65 -7.53 -30.87
CA TYR A 121 16.89 -7.57 -31.64
C TYR A 121 16.91 -8.84 -32.50
#